data_AF-A0A7S2BSJ4-F1
#
_entry.id   AF-A0A7S2BSJ4-F1
#
_cell.length_a   1.000
_cell.length_b   1.000
_cell.length_c   1.000
_cell.angle_alpha   90.00
_cell.angle_beta   90.00
_cell.angle_gamma   90.00
#
_symmetry.space_group_name_H-M   'P 1'
#
loop_
_entity.id
_entity.type
_entity.pdbx_description
1 polymer ?
#
loop_
_entity_poly.entity_id
_entity_poly.type
_entity_poly.pdbx_seq_one_letter_code
_entity_poly.pdbx_strand_id
1 'polypeptide(L)'
;LIVRYCASCVATHQTMVYKRLTDISSFVPYEYFLVTWSSTDNDLNTDFELYSSVSDATAGINRWTFCNYDDPGIGLPRDCGPTGPVGDQWNSLTRGGQADI
;
A
#
# COMPACT_ATOMS: atom_id res chain seq x y z
N LEU A 1 -5.51 6.38 -9.52
CA LEU A 1 -4.22 5.97 -8.92
C LEU A 1 -3.95 6.88 -7.73
N ILE A 2 -3.36 6.35 -6.67
CA ILE A 2 -2.85 7.12 -5.54
C ILE A 2 -1.37 6.77 -5.41
N VAL A 3 -0.52 7.80 -5.29
CA VAL A 3 0.93 7.64 -5.26
C VAL A 3 1.46 8.08 -3.91
N ARG A 4 2.28 7.24 -3.30
CA ARG A 4 3.03 7.49 -2.08
C ARG A 4 4.51 7.58 -2.45
N TYR A 5 5.19 8.59 -1.92
CA TYR A 5 6.63 8.77 -2.06
C TYR A 5 7.28 8.67 -0.69
N CYS A 6 8.43 8.01 -0.60
CA CYS A 6 9.14 7.80 0.66
C CYS A 6 10.64 7.69 0.39
N ALA A 7 11.38 8.78 0.59
CA ALA A 7 12.81 8.81 0.22
C ALA A 7 13.66 7.86 1.07
N SER A 8 13.28 7.64 2.33
CA SER A 8 13.96 6.74 3.27
C SER A 8 13.59 5.27 3.12
N CYS A 9 12.55 4.96 2.34
CA CYS A 9 12.11 3.59 2.13
C CYS A 9 13.11 2.78 1.32
N VAL A 10 13.00 1.45 1.43
CA VAL A 10 13.70 0.53 0.52
C VAL A 10 13.26 0.79 -0.93
N ALA A 11 14.12 0.47 -1.90
CA ALA A 11 13.93 0.84 -3.30
C ALA A 11 12.55 0.48 -3.87
N THR A 12 12.00 -0.68 -3.49
CA THR A 12 10.68 -1.12 -3.96
C THR A 12 9.52 -0.26 -3.42
N HIS A 13 9.70 0.43 -2.30
CA HIS A 13 8.69 1.21 -1.58
C HIS A 13 8.90 2.73 -1.68
N GLN A 14 9.98 3.20 -2.32
CA GLN A 14 10.26 4.63 -2.47
C GLN A 14 9.20 5.35 -3.30
N THR A 15 8.68 4.66 -4.32
CA THR A 15 7.43 5.02 -4.99
C THR A 15 6.50 3.83 -4.84
N MET A 16 5.32 4.07 -4.30
CA MET A 16 4.25 3.09 -4.27
C MET A 16 3.03 3.64 -4.94
N VAL A 17 2.43 2.85 -5.83
CA VAL A 17 1.23 3.24 -6.55
C VAL A 17 0.11 2.27 -6.19
N TYR A 18 -0.88 2.78 -5.49
CA TYR A 18 -2.13 2.09 -5.22
C TYR A 18 -3.10 2.33 -6.38
N LYS A 19 -3.54 1.26 -7.01
CA LYS A 19 -4.51 1.28 -8.11
C LYS A 19 -5.77 0.54 -7.66
N ARG A 20 -6.83 1.29 -7.35
CA ARG A 20 -8.15 0.70 -7.06
C ARG A 20 -8.70 0.01 -8.31
N LEU A 21 -9.26 -1.18 -8.14
CA LEU A 21 -9.92 -1.99 -9.17
C LEU A 21 -11.44 -1.99 -9.01
N THR A 22 -11.94 -1.90 -7.78
CA THR A 22 -13.38 -1.90 -7.47
C THR A 22 -13.96 -0.49 -7.33
N ASP A 23 -15.28 -0.40 -7.22
CA ASP A 23 -16.02 0.86 -7.13
C ASP A 23 -15.52 1.74 -5.95
N ILE A 24 -15.49 3.06 -6.16
CA ILE A 24 -14.92 4.00 -5.20
C ILE A 24 -15.91 4.49 -4.15
N SER A 25 -17.20 4.17 -4.26
CA SER A 25 -18.23 4.62 -3.31
C SER A 25 -18.04 4.06 -1.90
N SER A 26 -17.43 2.88 -1.76
CA SER A 26 -17.03 2.29 -0.48
C SER A 26 -15.56 2.55 -0.12
N PHE A 27 -14.79 3.21 -1.00
CA PHE A 27 -13.35 3.38 -0.81
C PHE A 27 -13.04 4.51 0.19
N VAL A 28 -12.46 4.13 1.33
CA VAL A 28 -12.10 5.03 2.44
C VAL A 28 -10.58 5.15 2.61
N PRO A 29 -9.87 5.88 1.72
CA PRO A 29 -8.40 5.91 1.67
C PRO A 29 -7.76 6.39 2.98
N TYR A 30 -8.40 7.30 3.71
CA TYR A 30 -7.89 7.76 5.00
C TYR A 30 -7.78 6.61 6.02
N GLU A 31 -8.82 5.78 6.11
CA GLU A 31 -8.84 4.62 7.01
C GLU A 31 -7.76 3.62 6.63
N TYR A 32 -7.71 3.23 5.35
CA TYR A 32 -6.73 2.25 4.88
C TYR A 32 -5.28 2.73 5.01
N PHE A 33 -5.02 3.99 4.66
CA PHE A 33 -3.65 4.45 4.48
C PHE A 33 -3.02 5.02 5.75
N LEU A 34 -3.81 5.49 6.71
CA LEU A 34 -3.30 6.18 7.90
C LEU A 34 -3.77 5.54 9.22
N VAL A 35 -4.92 4.87 9.23
CA VAL A 35 -5.51 4.31 10.46
C VAL A 35 -5.21 2.82 10.59
N THR A 36 -5.72 2.00 9.67
CA THR A 36 -5.48 0.55 9.65
C THR A 36 -5.59 0.02 8.23
N TRP A 37 -4.53 -0.63 7.78
CA TRP A 37 -4.47 -1.38 6.54
C TRP A 37 -5.27 -2.67 6.69
N SER A 38 -6.59 -2.56 6.51
CA SER A 38 -7.53 -3.67 6.67
C SER A 38 -7.68 -4.49 5.39
N SER A 39 -8.06 -5.76 5.52
CA SER A 39 -8.50 -6.63 4.43
C SER A 39 -9.95 -6.39 3.99
N THR A 40 -10.76 -5.69 4.81
CA THR A 40 -12.19 -5.47 4.50
C THR A 40 -12.36 -4.57 3.28
N ASP A 41 -12.88 -5.15 2.18
CA ASP A 41 -13.02 -4.53 0.86
C ASP A 41 -11.70 -3.94 0.32
N ASN A 42 -10.59 -4.53 0.75
CA ASN A 42 -9.25 -4.08 0.43
C ASN A 42 -8.30 -5.29 0.36
N ASP A 43 -8.60 -6.21 -0.56
CA ASP A 43 -7.77 -7.37 -0.87
C ASP A 43 -6.87 -7.12 -2.10
N LEU A 44 -5.57 -7.39 -1.95
CA LEU A 44 -4.56 -7.26 -3.00
C LEU A 44 -4.91 -8.15 -4.21
N ASN A 45 -4.81 -7.54 -5.39
CA ASN A 45 -5.14 -8.08 -6.71
C ASN A 45 -6.61 -8.50 -6.89
N THR A 46 -7.49 -8.10 -5.97
CA THR A 46 -8.95 -8.22 -6.06
C THR A 46 -9.58 -6.83 -6.07
N ASP A 47 -9.34 -6.05 -5.01
CA ASP A 47 -9.84 -4.70 -4.83
C ASP A 47 -8.87 -3.62 -5.28
N PHE A 48 -7.57 -3.90 -5.20
CA PHE A 48 -6.51 -2.99 -5.61
C PHE A 48 -5.27 -3.73 -6.08
N GLU A 49 -4.39 -3.01 -6.76
CA GLU A 49 -3.04 -3.46 -7.10
C GLU A 49 -2.01 -2.48 -6.53
N LEU A 50 -0.81 -2.99 -6.20
CA LEU A 50 0.34 -2.19 -5.81
C LEU A 50 1.47 -2.32 -6.82
N TYR A 51 2.17 -1.22 -7.05
CA TYR A 51 3.31 -1.14 -7.96
C TYR A 51 4.40 -0.26 -7.39
N SER A 52 5.64 -0.50 -7.81
CA SER A 52 6.80 0.33 -7.46
C SER A 52 7.02 1.50 -8.42
N SER A 53 6.17 1.68 -9.44
CA SER A 53 6.25 2.80 -10.38
C SER A 53 4.89 3.15 -10.99
N VAL A 54 4.72 4.41 -11.39
CA VAL A 54 3.51 4.89 -12.07
C VAL A 54 3.39 4.26 -13.46
N SER A 55 4.50 4.09 -14.18
CA SER A 55 4.51 3.45 -15.50
C SER A 55 4.01 2.00 -15.44
N ASP A 56 4.46 1.22 -14.46
CA ASP A 56 4.03 -0.16 -14.26
C ASP A 56 2.54 -0.23 -13.91
N ALA A 57 2.07 0.67 -13.04
CA ALA A 57 0.65 0.74 -12.66
C ALA A 57 -0.26 1.10 -13.84
N THR A 58 0.19 2.02 -14.70
CA THR A 58 -0.51 2.41 -15.93
C THR A 58 -0.51 1.26 -16.95
N ALA A 59 0.60 0.55 -17.09
CA ALA A 59 0.72 -0.58 -18.02
C ALA A 59 0.12 -1.89 -17.49
N GLY A 60 -0.12 -2.01 -16.18
CA GLY A 60 -0.63 -3.23 -15.55
C GLY A 60 0.40 -4.37 -15.48
N ILE A 61 1.68 -4.04 -15.32
CA ILE A 61 2.80 -5.01 -15.29
C ILE A 61 3.57 -4.90 -13.98
N ASN A 62 4.28 -5.97 -13.58
CA ASN A 62 5.12 -5.95 -12.37
C ASN A 62 4.36 -5.59 -11.06
N ARG A 63 3.07 -5.96 -10.98
CA ARG A 63 2.28 -5.77 -9.75
C ARG A 63 2.84 -6.60 -8.60
N TRP A 64 2.68 -6.09 -7.39
CA TRP A 64 3.06 -6.81 -6.18
C TRP A 64 2.15 -8.02 -5.97
N THR A 65 2.69 -9.06 -5.36
CA THR A 65 1.98 -10.34 -5.17
C THR A 65 1.80 -10.73 -3.70
N PHE A 66 2.30 -9.92 -2.76
CA PHE A 66 2.17 -10.20 -1.34
C PHE A 66 1.68 -8.99 -0.55
N CYS A 67 0.72 -9.23 0.33
CA CYS A 67 0.25 -8.32 1.36
C CYS A 67 -0.22 -9.10 2.59
N ASN A 68 -0.10 -8.46 3.75
CA ASN A 68 -0.81 -8.83 4.97
C ASN A 68 -1.56 -7.60 5.52
N TYR A 69 -2.50 -7.83 6.45
CA TYR A 69 -3.49 -6.83 6.85
C TYR A 69 -3.82 -6.89 8.34
N ASP A 70 -4.68 -5.97 8.78
CA ASP A 70 -5.43 -6.02 10.04
C ASP A 70 -4.55 -5.93 11.31
N ASP A 71 -3.50 -5.11 11.27
CA ASP A 71 -2.74 -4.69 12.46
C ASP A 71 -3.21 -3.30 12.91
N PRO A 72 -3.95 -3.20 14.04
CA PRO A 72 -4.51 -1.93 14.47
C PRO A 72 -3.47 -0.82 14.63
N GLY A 73 -3.71 0.30 13.98
CA GLY A 73 -2.84 1.49 13.99
C GLY A 73 -1.70 1.45 12.97
N ILE A 74 -1.62 0.43 12.14
CA ILE A 74 -0.67 0.32 11.01
C ILE A 74 -1.41 0.56 9.71
N GLY A 75 -1.09 1.64 9.01
CA GLY A 75 -1.63 1.98 7.70
C GLY A 75 -0.87 1.35 6.54
N LEU A 76 -1.04 1.91 5.34
CA LEU A 76 -0.47 1.39 4.09
C LEU A 76 1.06 1.24 4.17
N PRO A 77 1.68 0.11 3.71
CA PRO A 77 1.05 -1.14 3.28
C PRO A 77 1.25 -2.27 4.30
N ARG A 78 1.41 -1.98 5.60
CA ARG A 78 1.96 -2.93 6.58
C ARG A 78 3.22 -3.62 6.02
N ASP A 79 3.19 -4.94 5.77
CA ASP A 79 4.32 -5.71 5.26
C ASP A 79 4.15 -6.15 3.81
N CYS A 80 3.35 -5.46 2.99
CA CYS A 80 3.25 -5.82 1.57
C CYS A 80 4.59 -5.70 0.84
N GLY A 81 4.75 -6.44 -0.25
CA GLY A 81 5.93 -6.31 -1.10
C GLY A 81 5.77 -6.99 -2.46
N PRO A 82 6.72 -6.77 -3.39
CA PRO A 82 6.62 -7.27 -4.76
C PRO A 82 6.39 -8.79 -4.84
N THR A 83 7.09 -9.57 -4.01
CA THR A 83 7.02 -11.04 -4.03
C THR A 83 6.84 -11.68 -2.65
N GLY A 84 6.91 -10.89 -1.57
CA GLY A 84 6.92 -11.39 -0.20
C GLY A 84 6.87 -10.25 0.82
N PRO A 85 6.92 -10.58 2.13
CA PRO A 85 6.79 -9.58 3.17
C PRO A 85 7.97 -8.61 3.21
N VAL A 86 7.69 -7.31 3.32
CA VAL A 86 8.70 -6.27 3.53
C VAL A 86 8.22 -5.33 4.64
N GLY A 87 8.77 -5.53 5.84
CA GLY A 87 8.39 -4.76 7.02
C GLY A 87 9.05 -3.38 7.11
N ASP A 88 8.60 -2.61 8.09
CA ASP A 88 9.06 -1.26 8.44
C ASP A 88 8.90 -0.22 7.32
N GLN A 89 8.05 -0.48 6.31
CA GLN A 89 7.81 0.43 5.18
C GLN A 89 6.47 1.17 5.26
N TRP A 90 5.67 0.93 6.31
CA TRP A 90 4.30 1.44 6.41
C TRP A 90 4.19 2.87 6.92
N ASN A 91 2.98 3.42 6.72
CA ASN A 91 2.47 4.65 7.29
C ASN A 91 1.75 4.36 8.61
N SER A 92 1.80 5.29 9.54
CA SER A 92 1.00 5.21 10.77
C SER A 92 1.00 6.54 11.51
N LEU A 93 -0.11 6.82 12.20
CA LEU A 93 -0.25 8.04 13.00
C LEU A 93 0.36 7.91 14.41
N THR A 94 0.37 6.70 14.95
CA THR A 94 0.70 6.44 16.37
C THR A 94 1.66 5.27 16.58
N ARG A 95 1.86 4.44 15.56
CA ARG A 95 2.81 3.32 15.54
C ARG A 95 4.05 3.78 14.75
N GLY A 96 5.25 3.22 15.02
CA GLY A 96 6.48 3.53 14.26
C GLY A 96 6.37 3.18 12.77
N GLY A 97 7.43 3.23 11.97
CA GLY A 97 7.36 3.02 10.52
C GLY A 97 8.21 4.06 9.79
N GLN A 98 7.80 4.47 8.59
CA GLN A 98 8.50 5.51 7.85
C GLN A 98 7.99 6.89 8.28
N ALA A 99 8.89 7.83 8.53
CA ALA A 99 8.54 9.18 9.00
C ALA A 99 8.36 10.18 7.85
N ASP A 100 8.99 9.92 6.71
CA ASP A 100 9.05 10.84 5.56
C ASP A 100 8.14 10.33 4.43
N ILE A 101 6.84 10.63 4.53
CA ILE A 101 5.79 10.13 3.63
C ILE A 101 4.74 11.18 3.25
#